data_AF-A0A9Q4Q0J6-F1
#
_entry.id   AF-A0A9Q4Q0J6-F1
#
_cell.length_a   1.000
_cell.length_b   1.000
_cell.length_c   1.000
_cell.angle_alpha   90.00
_cell.angle_beta   90.00
_cell.angle_gamma   90.00
#
_symmetry.space_group_name_H-M   'P 1'
#
loop_
_entity.id
_entity.type
_entity.pdbx_description
1 polymer ?
#
loop_
_entity_poly.entity_id
_entity_poly.type
_entity_poly.pdbx_seq_one_letter_code
_entity_poly.pdbx_strand_id
1 'polypeptide(L)'
;MRSIPTVDRVTDPFFALDTGFRFTYLNERAETLLERTRSELIGRVMWDEFPQTVETQFPDGFHRAMDEQVPVSFEIYHTELETWFEARAYPSETGLSVYMRDVTERKAQERTLAQHAAVVEAVHDAVVTLDRNREIVTVNGATEEILDTDRSALVGEHVETLTTLAGIDDRRAVDIGQAITDVDIGNADRRQLEVPYVGPNGDDRMGEFRFVPIEDDTATVATVVRDVTDQYEYDRVVESLHEITRWLLESDDPEEICAIAVHAGSDLLELPISGIWLLEEEQGYLEPVAGTAGAHDEFGGLPRFNPGEGLVWDVFEGGDVELFDDLETVDELYNPDTPLRSEIIAPIGTRGVLMTGALDPHRFDETDVDLISTLVENTRAALDRADRERVLRDRTDELERQTERLEAVAEVLSNDLKQQLESVADALEEDAAEEWEFPLAEDTVETTLDRAERLVDDVREFARNATAVGTRSRLRLEEAVTGAASHSRLAEDAVVVEGAAALRADPDRFAHLLQTAFDSAVARGDTDVTIRIGLVGFDDDGDRGFFVLDDAEEIPPNAHERVLDPTADDDTAIDGLGLALVRAIAEAHDWDCTVTNGANGGTRIEIRDVTTLERRLEG
;
A
#
# COMPACT_ATOMS: atom_id res chain seq x y z
N MET A 1 -26.07 -71.48 70.25
CA MET A 1 -26.96 -70.33 70.50
C MET A 1 -26.75 -69.36 69.35
N ARG A 2 -27.84 -68.96 68.68
CA ARG A 2 -27.91 -68.22 67.40
C ARG A 2 -27.19 -66.86 67.42
N SER A 3 -26.43 -66.56 66.37
CA SER A 3 -26.08 -65.20 65.95
C SER A 3 -25.71 -65.15 64.45
N ILE A 4 -26.61 -65.59 63.56
CA ILE A 4 -26.49 -65.41 62.10
C ILE A 4 -27.73 -64.73 61.45
N PRO A 5 -28.45 -63.74 62.03
CA PRO A 5 -29.38 -62.93 61.25
C PRO A 5 -28.89 -61.50 60.94
N THR A 6 -27.69 -61.11 61.40
CA THR A 6 -27.27 -59.69 61.32
C THR A 6 -26.46 -59.37 60.06
N VAL A 7 -25.81 -60.36 59.44
CA VAL A 7 -24.89 -60.14 58.30
C VAL A 7 -25.61 -60.17 56.95
N ASP A 8 -26.75 -60.86 56.82
CA ASP A 8 -27.62 -60.80 55.62
C ASP A 8 -28.26 -59.41 55.40
N ARG A 9 -28.14 -58.48 56.36
CA ARG A 9 -28.59 -57.08 56.20
C ARG A 9 -27.49 -56.12 55.75
N VAL A 10 -26.26 -56.60 55.58
CA VAL A 10 -25.15 -55.79 55.09
C VAL A 10 -25.28 -55.64 53.58
N THR A 11 -25.26 -54.40 53.10
CA THR A 11 -25.43 -54.06 51.67
C THR A 11 -24.25 -54.54 50.82
N ASP A 12 -23.08 -54.69 51.44
CA ASP A 12 -21.83 -55.07 50.80
C ASP A 12 -21.64 -56.60 50.75
N PRO A 13 -21.01 -57.13 49.67
CA PRO A 13 -20.58 -58.52 49.60
C PRO A 13 -19.72 -58.93 50.79
N PHE A 14 -20.14 -60.01 51.46
CA PHE A 14 -19.45 -60.56 52.61
C PHE A 14 -19.34 -62.08 52.52
N PHE A 15 -18.14 -62.60 52.78
CA PHE A 15 -17.92 -64.03 52.92
C PHE A 15 -16.92 -64.32 54.04
N ALA A 16 -17.04 -65.51 54.62
CA ALA A 16 -16.13 -66.01 55.64
C ALA A 16 -15.46 -67.30 55.15
N LEU A 17 -14.18 -67.44 55.44
CA LEU A 17 -13.34 -68.58 55.14
C LEU A 17 -12.86 -69.25 56.42
N ASP A 18 -12.61 -70.55 56.41
CA ASP A 18 -11.90 -71.25 57.48
C ASP A 18 -10.37 -71.09 57.38
N THR A 19 -9.63 -71.72 58.29
CA THR A 19 -8.15 -71.70 58.30
C THR A 19 -7.50 -72.37 57.09
N GLY A 20 -8.26 -73.13 56.30
CA GLY A 20 -7.84 -73.70 55.01
C GLY A 20 -8.34 -72.91 53.80
N PHE A 21 -8.77 -71.66 53.99
CA PHE A 21 -9.37 -70.79 52.98
C PHE A 21 -10.63 -71.38 52.31
N ARG A 22 -11.39 -72.22 53.03
CA ARG A 22 -12.66 -72.77 52.52
C ARG A 22 -13.83 -71.89 52.90
N PHE A 23 -14.75 -71.65 51.97
CA PHE A 23 -15.94 -70.86 52.28
C PHE A 23 -16.80 -71.52 53.36
N THR A 24 -17.02 -70.82 54.46
CA THR A 24 -17.91 -71.23 55.56
C THR A 24 -19.22 -70.46 55.58
N TYR A 25 -19.24 -69.27 54.98
CA TYR A 25 -20.42 -68.44 54.84
C TYR A 25 -20.27 -67.47 53.66
N LEU A 26 -21.39 -67.19 52.98
CA LEU A 26 -21.54 -66.11 52.00
C LEU A 26 -22.93 -65.50 52.20
N ASN A 27 -23.03 -64.17 52.15
CA ASN A 27 -24.33 -63.49 52.06
C ASN A 27 -24.83 -63.47 50.60
N GLU A 28 -26.11 -63.14 50.39
CA GLU A 28 -26.73 -63.09 49.05
C GLU A 28 -25.99 -62.13 48.09
N ARG A 29 -25.36 -61.08 48.63
CA ARG A 29 -24.56 -60.12 47.87
C ARG A 29 -23.24 -60.72 47.38
N ALA A 30 -22.58 -61.54 48.19
CA ALA A 30 -21.42 -62.29 47.78
C ALA A 30 -21.77 -63.40 46.77
N GLU A 31 -22.93 -64.05 46.87
CA GLU A 31 -23.41 -64.99 45.84
C GLU A 31 -23.63 -64.30 44.50
N THR A 32 -24.21 -63.09 44.53
CA THR A 32 -24.44 -62.28 43.32
C THR A 32 -23.11 -61.83 42.71
N LEU A 33 -22.17 -61.38 43.53
CA LEU A 33 -20.86 -60.91 43.07
C LEU A 33 -20.01 -62.05 42.47
N LEU A 34 -20.00 -63.21 43.11
CA LEU A 34 -19.19 -64.36 42.70
C LEU A 34 -19.87 -65.22 41.61
N GLU A 35 -21.07 -64.82 41.15
CA GLU A 35 -21.92 -65.54 40.20
C GLU A 35 -22.10 -67.04 40.52
N ARG A 36 -22.10 -67.37 41.81
CA ARG A 36 -22.13 -68.74 42.33
C ARG A 36 -22.95 -68.79 43.59
N THR A 37 -23.73 -69.85 43.73
CA THR A 37 -24.57 -70.03 44.92
C THR A 37 -23.74 -70.52 46.10
N ARG A 38 -24.15 -70.19 47.32
CA ARG A 38 -23.56 -70.70 48.58
C ARG A 38 -23.54 -72.22 48.60
N SER A 39 -24.54 -72.89 48.00
CA SER A 39 -24.58 -74.35 47.92
C SER A 39 -23.44 -74.94 47.09
N GLU A 40 -22.89 -74.18 46.14
CA GLU A 40 -21.78 -74.61 45.29
C GLU A 40 -20.42 -74.33 45.94
N LEU A 41 -20.29 -73.18 46.62
CA LEU A 41 -19.01 -72.71 47.16
C LEU A 41 -18.71 -73.16 48.60
N ILE A 42 -19.72 -73.40 49.44
CA ILE A 42 -19.49 -73.77 50.85
C ILE A 42 -18.68 -75.08 50.95
N GLY A 43 -17.55 -75.01 51.64
CA GLY A 43 -16.59 -76.11 51.82
C GLY A 43 -15.52 -76.23 50.73
N ARG A 44 -15.62 -75.46 49.64
CA ARG A 44 -14.59 -75.37 48.58
C ARG A 44 -13.51 -74.36 48.96
N VAL A 45 -12.28 -74.61 48.50
CA VAL A 45 -11.14 -73.72 48.72
C VAL A 45 -11.24 -72.54 47.76
N MET A 46 -11.13 -71.32 48.27
CA MET A 46 -11.26 -70.09 47.47
C MET A 46 -10.31 -70.06 46.26
N TRP A 47 -9.07 -70.50 46.45
CA TRP A 47 -8.04 -70.52 45.40
C TRP A 47 -8.32 -71.49 44.26
N ASP A 48 -9.02 -72.60 44.54
CA ASP A 48 -9.34 -73.63 43.54
C ASP A 48 -10.53 -73.18 42.66
N GLU A 49 -11.51 -72.50 43.26
CA GLU A 49 -12.70 -72.03 42.56
C GLU A 49 -12.47 -70.72 41.81
N PHE A 50 -11.55 -69.88 42.29
CA PHE A 50 -11.18 -68.60 41.69
C PHE A 50 -9.67 -68.50 41.42
N PRO A 51 -9.09 -69.34 40.53
CA PRO A 51 -7.64 -69.41 40.30
C PRO A 51 -7.06 -68.11 39.73
N GLN A 52 -7.88 -67.27 39.09
CA GLN A 52 -7.47 -65.95 38.57
C GLN A 52 -7.10 -64.96 39.69
N THR A 53 -7.60 -65.17 40.91
CA THR A 53 -7.22 -64.33 42.07
C THR A 53 -5.81 -64.62 42.57
N VAL A 54 -5.21 -65.75 42.18
CA VAL A 54 -3.86 -66.16 42.61
C VAL A 54 -2.76 -65.27 42.02
N GLU A 55 -3.01 -64.61 40.88
CA GLU A 55 -2.06 -63.69 40.23
C GLU A 55 -2.19 -62.21 40.70
N THR A 56 -3.15 -61.92 41.57
CA THR A 56 -3.47 -60.57 42.05
C THR A 56 -3.03 -60.37 43.50
N GLN A 57 -3.19 -59.18 44.09
CA GLN A 57 -2.82 -58.91 45.49
C GLN A 57 -3.70 -59.65 46.55
N PHE A 58 -4.69 -60.43 46.12
CA PHE A 58 -5.60 -61.18 47.00
C PHE A 58 -4.92 -62.21 47.92
N PRO A 59 -4.01 -63.10 47.46
CA PRO A 59 -3.38 -64.12 48.29
C PRO A 59 -2.47 -63.52 49.34
N ASP A 60 -1.66 -62.52 48.97
CA ASP A 60 -0.74 -61.87 49.90
C ASP A 60 -1.48 -61.13 51.01
N GLY A 61 -2.54 -60.40 50.67
CA GLY A 61 -3.37 -59.70 51.65
C GLY A 61 -4.05 -60.66 52.63
N PHE A 62 -4.68 -61.73 52.14
CA PHE A 62 -5.41 -62.67 52.99
C PHE A 62 -4.50 -63.60 53.80
N HIS A 63 -3.38 -64.03 53.23
CA HIS A 63 -2.35 -64.77 53.97
C HIS A 63 -1.78 -63.91 55.09
N ARG A 64 -1.43 -62.65 54.80
CA ARG A 64 -0.94 -61.72 55.83
C ARG A 64 -1.96 -61.53 56.95
N ALA A 65 -3.23 -61.33 56.63
CA ALA A 65 -4.28 -61.21 57.64
C ALA A 65 -4.33 -62.45 58.54
N MET A 66 -4.26 -63.65 57.95
CA MET A 66 -4.30 -64.92 58.67
C MET A 66 -3.03 -65.24 59.45
N ASP A 67 -1.85 -64.94 58.91
CA ASP A 67 -0.55 -65.26 59.51
C ASP A 67 -0.20 -64.28 60.63
N GLU A 68 -0.42 -62.99 60.40
CA GLU A 68 -0.14 -61.93 61.38
C GLU A 68 -1.31 -61.71 62.37
N GLN A 69 -2.48 -62.30 62.09
CA GLN A 69 -3.72 -62.10 62.88
C GLN A 69 -4.08 -60.61 63.07
N VAL A 70 -3.82 -59.79 62.04
CA VAL A 70 -4.20 -58.37 62.00
C VAL A 70 -5.18 -58.08 60.85
N PRO A 71 -6.18 -57.20 61.05
CA PRO A 71 -7.03 -56.75 59.94
C PRO A 71 -6.21 -56.02 58.88
N VAL A 72 -6.50 -56.30 57.60
CA VAL A 72 -5.88 -55.62 56.46
C VAL A 72 -6.94 -55.06 55.52
N SER A 73 -6.62 -53.96 54.84
CA SER A 73 -7.42 -53.36 53.78
C SER A 73 -6.56 -53.15 52.54
N PHE A 74 -7.06 -53.49 51.36
CA PHE A 74 -6.38 -53.27 50.09
C PHE A 74 -7.38 -53.11 48.94
N GLU A 75 -6.97 -52.40 47.89
CA GLU A 75 -7.78 -52.17 46.69
C GLU A 75 -7.34 -53.10 45.56
N ILE A 76 -8.32 -53.61 44.81
CA ILE A 76 -8.14 -54.67 43.82
C ILE A 76 -9.06 -54.42 42.63
N TYR A 77 -8.56 -54.64 41.42
CA TYR A 77 -9.36 -54.60 40.21
C TYR A 77 -9.76 -56.02 39.80
N HIS A 78 -11.06 -56.27 39.66
CA HIS A 78 -11.56 -57.56 39.21
C HIS A 78 -11.76 -57.54 37.69
N THR A 79 -10.92 -58.26 36.95
CA THR A 79 -10.88 -58.20 35.48
C THR A 79 -12.18 -58.65 34.81
N GLU A 80 -12.81 -59.75 35.27
CA GLU A 80 -14.05 -60.27 34.64
C GLU A 80 -15.29 -59.42 34.92
N LEU A 81 -15.28 -58.68 36.04
CA LEU A 81 -16.39 -57.83 36.47
C LEU A 81 -16.15 -56.36 36.12
N GLU A 82 -14.98 -56.04 35.57
CA GLU A 82 -14.50 -54.69 35.28
C GLU A 82 -14.67 -53.69 36.45
N THR A 83 -14.64 -54.18 37.68
CA THR A 83 -15.03 -53.44 38.90
C THR A 83 -13.86 -53.36 39.90
N TRP A 84 -13.67 -52.19 40.52
CA TRP A 84 -12.71 -52.01 41.63
C TRP A 84 -13.36 -52.31 42.98
N PHE A 85 -12.71 -53.14 43.79
CA PHE A 85 -13.13 -53.45 45.15
C PHE A 85 -12.10 -52.97 46.19
N GLU A 86 -12.59 -52.44 47.30
CA GLU A 86 -11.83 -52.35 48.56
C GLU A 86 -12.15 -53.61 49.38
N ALA A 87 -11.17 -54.51 49.53
CA ALA A 87 -11.31 -55.70 50.34
C ALA A 87 -10.75 -55.46 51.75
N ARG A 88 -11.58 -55.67 52.76
CA ARG A 88 -11.22 -55.62 54.18
C ARG A 88 -11.32 -57.01 54.78
N ALA A 89 -10.19 -57.58 55.13
CA ALA A 89 -10.09 -58.92 55.69
C ALA A 89 -9.79 -58.86 57.19
N TYR A 90 -10.64 -59.49 57.99
CA TYR A 90 -10.58 -59.53 59.44
C TYR A 90 -10.31 -60.98 59.89
N PRO A 91 -9.12 -61.28 60.43
CA PRO A 91 -8.78 -62.62 60.88
C PRO A 91 -9.42 -62.96 62.23
N SER A 92 -9.58 -64.25 62.49
CA SER A 92 -10.09 -64.81 63.75
C SER A 92 -9.49 -66.19 63.99
N GLU A 93 -9.61 -66.70 65.22
CA GLU A 93 -9.18 -68.07 65.57
C GLU A 93 -9.85 -69.17 64.71
N THR A 94 -11.00 -68.86 64.11
CA THR A 94 -11.78 -69.81 63.30
C THR A 94 -11.58 -69.63 61.79
N GLY A 95 -10.84 -68.62 61.34
CA GLY A 95 -10.64 -68.30 59.93
C GLY A 95 -10.71 -66.80 59.61
N LEU A 96 -11.09 -66.44 58.37
CA LEU A 96 -11.02 -65.07 57.84
C LEU A 96 -12.41 -64.56 57.44
N SER A 97 -12.77 -63.35 57.87
CA SER A 97 -14.00 -62.67 57.44
C SER A 97 -13.65 -61.54 56.46
N VAL A 98 -14.18 -61.57 55.25
CA VAL A 98 -13.85 -60.60 54.19
C VAL A 98 -15.08 -59.80 53.81
N TYR A 99 -14.92 -58.48 53.84
CA TYR A 99 -15.88 -57.51 53.31
C TYR A 99 -15.31 -56.92 52.04
N MET A 100 -16.11 -56.83 50.99
CA MET A 100 -15.72 -56.15 49.76
C MET A 100 -16.69 -55.02 49.49
N ARG A 101 -16.14 -53.82 49.26
CA ARG A 101 -16.92 -52.65 48.88
C ARG A 101 -16.58 -52.26 47.46
N ASP A 102 -17.59 -52.06 46.63
CA ASP A 102 -17.40 -51.48 45.29
C ASP A 102 -16.93 -50.03 45.43
N VAL A 103 -15.78 -49.73 44.85
CA VAL A 103 -15.18 -48.39 44.81
C VAL A 103 -14.97 -47.90 43.37
N THR A 104 -15.63 -48.53 42.40
CA THR A 104 -15.50 -48.23 40.97
C THR A 104 -15.92 -46.81 40.64
N GLU A 105 -17.01 -46.32 41.21
CA GLU A 105 -17.46 -44.93 41.02
C GLU A 105 -16.42 -43.93 41.54
N ARG A 106 -15.85 -44.19 42.72
CA ARG A 106 -14.76 -43.37 43.27
C ARG A 106 -13.50 -43.43 42.40
N LYS A 107 -13.10 -44.62 41.93
CA LYS A 107 -11.93 -44.79 41.06
C LYS A 107 -12.12 -44.17 39.68
N ALA A 108 -13.32 -44.25 39.13
CA ALA A 108 -13.67 -43.58 37.90
C ALA A 108 -13.58 -42.06 38.07
N GLN A 109 -14.09 -41.51 39.18
CA GLN A 109 -13.98 -40.08 39.50
C GLN A 109 -12.53 -39.63 39.71
N GLU A 110 -11.73 -40.37 40.49
CA GLU A 110 -10.29 -40.13 40.67
C GLU A 110 -9.55 -40.14 39.32
N ARG A 111 -9.86 -41.12 38.46
CA ARG A 111 -9.25 -41.25 37.13
C ARG A 111 -9.67 -40.12 36.18
N THR A 112 -10.94 -39.74 36.17
CA THR A 112 -11.44 -38.62 35.37
C THR A 112 -10.80 -37.30 35.79
N LEU A 113 -10.69 -37.05 37.11
CA LEU A 113 -10.00 -35.87 37.63
C LEU A 113 -8.51 -35.86 37.26
N ALA A 114 -7.83 -37.01 37.39
CA ALA A 114 -6.45 -37.14 36.97
C ALA A 114 -6.29 -36.94 35.44
N GLN A 115 -7.23 -37.42 34.63
CA GLN A 115 -7.25 -37.19 33.19
C GLN A 115 -7.47 -35.72 32.83
N HIS A 116 -8.40 -35.03 33.49
CA HIS A 116 -8.63 -33.60 33.28
C HIS A 116 -7.41 -32.76 33.68
N ALA A 117 -6.80 -33.05 34.83
CA ALA A 117 -5.56 -32.40 35.27
C ALA A 117 -4.42 -32.64 34.28
N ALA A 118 -4.28 -33.88 33.77
CA ALA A 118 -3.29 -34.20 32.75
C ALA A 118 -3.56 -33.49 31.41
N VAL A 119 -4.82 -33.23 31.03
CA VAL A 119 -5.15 -32.45 29.84
C VAL A 119 -4.73 -31.00 30.01
N VAL A 120 -5.01 -30.36 31.15
CA VAL A 120 -4.60 -28.97 31.42
C VAL A 120 -3.08 -28.81 31.50
N GLU A 121 -2.38 -29.79 32.10
CA GLU A 121 -0.91 -29.83 32.15
C GLU A 121 -0.27 -30.13 30.78
N ALA A 122 -1.00 -30.77 29.85
CA ALA A 122 -0.52 -31.05 28.51
C ALA A 122 -0.82 -29.92 27.49
N VAL A 123 -1.58 -28.89 27.88
CA VAL A 123 -1.83 -27.72 27.05
C VAL A 123 -0.57 -26.85 27.03
N HIS A 124 -0.13 -26.47 25.83
CA HIS A 124 1.04 -25.61 25.62
C HIS A 124 0.78 -24.14 25.97
N ASP A 125 -0.48 -23.71 26.07
CA ASP A 125 -0.85 -22.38 26.53
C ASP A 125 -0.71 -22.29 28.06
N ALA A 126 -0.28 -21.15 28.58
CA ALA A 126 -0.21 -20.92 30.02
C ALA A 126 -1.62 -20.82 30.61
N VAL A 127 -1.89 -21.58 31.66
CA VAL A 127 -3.18 -21.61 32.35
C VAL A 127 -2.98 -21.27 33.81
N VAL A 128 -3.69 -20.25 34.27
CA VAL A 128 -3.70 -19.78 35.66
C VAL A 128 -5.13 -19.76 36.16
N THR A 129 -5.36 -20.27 37.37
CA THR A 129 -6.66 -20.11 38.05
C THR A 129 -6.53 -19.21 39.26
N LEU A 130 -7.56 -18.39 39.48
CA LEU A 130 -7.60 -17.36 40.51
C LEU A 130 -8.81 -17.56 41.42
N ASP A 131 -8.66 -17.23 42.70
CA ASP A 131 -9.77 -17.18 43.65
C ASP A 131 -10.48 -15.80 43.64
N ARG A 132 -11.48 -15.63 44.52
CA ARG A 132 -12.25 -14.38 44.67
C ARG A 132 -11.42 -13.18 45.15
N ASN A 133 -10.27 -13.42 45.74
CA ASN A 133 -9.35 -12.39 46.19
C ASN A 133 -8.25 -12.11 45.15
N ARG A 134 -8.35 -12.72 43.95
CA ARG A 134 -7.33 -12.68 42.88
C ARG A 134 -5.98 -13.29 43.31
N GLU A 135 -6.01 -14.24 44.24
CA GLU A 135 -4.87 -15.07 44.59
C GLU A 135 -4.78 -16.26 43.65
N ILE A 136 -3.56 -16.64 43.29
CA ILE A 136 -3.29 -17.72 42.33
C ILE A 136 -3.50 -19.07 43.01
N VAL A 137 -4.45 -19.85 42.52
CA VAL A 137 -4.80 -21.16 43.08
C VAL A 137 -3.99 -22.26 42.41
N THR A 138 -3.93 -22.24 41.07
CA THR A 138 -3.14 -23.19 40.29
C THR A 138 -2.50 -22.52 39.07
N VAL A 139 -1.39 -23.09 38.62
CA VAL A 139 -0.73 -22.80 37.35
C VAL A 139 -0.32 -24.13 36.70
N ASN A 140 -0.30 -24.18 35.37
CA ASN A 140 0.25 -25.33 34.62
C ASN A 140 1.75 -25.16 34.33
N GLY A 141 2.40 -26.21 33.84
CA GLY A 141 3.82 -26.18 33.45
C GLY A 141 4.18 -25.11 32.43
N ALA A 142 3.30 -24.83 31.45
CA ALA A 142 3.53 -23.78 30.46
C ALA A 142 3.65 -22.38 31.10
N THR A 143 2.94 -22.11 32.21
CA THR A 143 3.08 -20.84 32.94
C THR A 143 4.45 -20.73 33.61
N GLU A 144 4.96 -21.84 34.15
CA GLU A 144 6.29 -21.88 34.79
C GLU A 144 7.40 -21.63 33.76
N GLU A 145 7.26 -22.20 32.55
CA GLU A 145 8.19 -22.02 31.43
C GLU A 145 8.18 -20.58 30.91
N ILE A 146 6.99 -19.98 30.70
CA ILE A 146 6.88 -18.60 30.17
C ILE A 146 7.46 -17.57 31.14
N LEU A 147 7.29 -17.76 32.46
CA LEU A 147 7.73 -16.80 33.48
C LEU A 147 9.08 -17.16 34.12
N ASP A 148 9.73 -18.23 33.67
CA ASP A 148 10.95 -18.82 34.28
C ASP A 148 10.87 -18.90 35.82
N THR A 149 9.70 -19.26 36.36
CA THR A 149 9.40 -19.24 37.79
C THR A 149 8.62 -20.48 38.22
N ASP A 150 9.11 -21.18 39.24
CA ASP A 150 8.47 -22.39 39.78
C ASP A 150 7.10 -22.08 40.42
N ARG A 151 6.13 -22.97 40.19
CA ARG A 151 4.75 -22.84 40.69
C ARG A 151 4.67 -22.63 42.21
N SER A 152 5.63 -23.13 42.99
CA SER A 152 5.66 -22.94 44.44
C SER A 152 5.89 -21.49 44.87
N ALA A 153 6.48 -20.67 44.01
CA ALA A 153 6.65 -19.23 44.21
C ALA A 153 5.47 -18.40 43.67
N LEU A 154 4.60 -19.00 42.85
CA LEU A 154 3.46 -18.33 42.23
C LEU A 154 2.13 -18.62 42.96
N VAL A 155 1.92 -19.86 43.39
CA VAL A 155 0.68 -20.27 44.07
C VAL A 155 0.53 -19.58 45.43
N GLY A 156 -0.62 -18.96 45.66
CA GLY A 156 -0.95 -18.18 46.84
C GLY A 156 -0.56 -16.71 46.77
N GLU A 157 0.20 -16.30 45.74
CA GLU A 157 0.49 -14.89 45.49
C GLU A 157 -0.67 -14.20 44.76
N HIS A 158 -0.70 -12.87 44.82
CA HIS A 158 -1.69 -12.08 44.10
C HIS A 158 -1.34 -12.00 42.61
N VAL A 159 -2.35 -11.95 41.72
CA VAL A 159 -2.17 -11.93 40.26
C VAL A 159 -1.25 -10.82 39.73
N GLU A 160 -1.08 -9.72 40.47
CA GLU A 160 -0.16 -8.63 40.12
C GLU A 160 1.32 -9.04 40.11
N THR A 161 1.67 -10.10 40.85
CA THR A 161 2.99 -10.71 40.79
C THR A 161 3.27 -11.25 39.39
N LEU A 162 2.28 -11.88 38.74
CA LEU A 162 2.44 -12.40 37.38
C LEU A 162 2.62 -11.27 36.36
N THR A 163 1.83 -10.20 36.44
CA THR A 163 1.98 -9.06 35.52
C THR A 163 3.34 -8.37 35.67
N THR A 164 3.86 -8.32 36.90
CA THR A 164 5.19 -7.77 37.18
C THR A 164 6.31 -8.65 36.63
N LEU A 165 6.25 -9.96 36.87
CA LEU A 165 7.24 -10.92 36.36
C LEU A 165 7.25 -10.96 34.82
N ALA A 166 6.08 -10.85 34.21
CA ALA A 166 5.91 -10.81 32.76
C ALA A 166 6.28 -9.45 32.14
N GLY A 167 6.81 -8.49 32.90
CA GLY A 167 7.21 -7.17 32.39
C GLY A 167 6.05 -6.35 31.81
N ILE A 168 4.80 -6.63 32.21
CA ILE A 168 3.62 -5.93 31.71
C ILE A 168 3.54 -4.54 32.36
N ASP A 169 3.34 -3.51 31.54
CA ASP A 169 3.22 -2.13 32.01
C ASP A 169 1.98 -1.90 32.90
N ASP A 170 2.07 -0.92 33.81
CA ASP A 170 1.02 -0.62 34.79
C ASP A 170 -0.35 -0.38 34.15
N ARG A 171 -0.40 0.23 32.95
CA ARG A 171 -1.67 0.51 32.27
C ARG A 171 -2.33 -0.78 31.84
N ARG A 172 -1.59 -1.69 31.21
CA ARG A 172 -2.10 -3.00 30.78
C ARG A 172 -2.39 -3.93 31.96
N ALA A 173 -1.63 -3.85 33.05
CA ALA A 173 -1.92 -4.57 34.28
C ALA A 173 -3.29 -4.17 34.87
N VAL A 174 -3.66 -2.88 34.77
CA VAL A 174 -5.00 -2.41 35.16
C VAL A 174 -6.09 -3.00 34.25
N ASP A 175 -5.87 -3.05 32.94
CA ASP A 175 -6.83 -3.62 31.98
C ASP A 175 -7.07 -5.11 32.25
N ILE A 176 -6.01 -5.87 32.55
CA ILE A 176 -6.09 -7.27 32.99
C ILE A 176 -6.92 -7.40 34.28
N GLY A 177 -6.65 -6.56 35.28
CA GLY A 177 -7.40 -6.56 36.54
C GLY A 177 -8.89 -6.26 36.36
N GLN A 178 -9.24 -5.34 35.44
CA GLN A 178 -10.63 -5.05 35.08
C GLN A 178 -11.28 -6.23 34.37
N ALA A 179 -10.59 -6.87 33.43
CA ALA A 179 -11.10 -8.04 32.71
C ALA A 179 -11.40 -9.22 33.65
N ILE A 180 -10.50 -9.49 34.62
CA ILE A 180 -10.73 -10.50 35.66
C ILE A 180 -11.97 -10.13 36.48
N THR A 181 -12.07 -8.88 36.91
CA THR A 181 -13.20 -8.40 37.74
C THR A 181 -14.54 -8.55 37.01
N ASP A 182 -14.60 -8.16 35.73
CA ASP A 182 -15.82 -8.26 34.93
C ASP A 182 -16.31 -9.70 34.78
N VAL A 183 -15.39 -10.65 34.65
CA VAL A 183 -15.73 -12.08 34.56
C VAL A 183 -16.15 -12.64 35.91
N ASP A 184 -15.40 -12.32 36.99
CA ASP A 184 -15.68 -12.82 38.35
C ASP A 184 -17.06 -12.38 38.86
N ILE A 185 -17.47 -11.13 38.61
CA ILE A 185 -18.78 -10.61 39.05
C ILE A 185 -19.92 -10.89 38.06
N GLY A 186 -19.63 -11.56 36.95
CA GLY A 186 -20.63 -11.94 35.94
C GLY A 186 -21.12 -10.79 35.05
N ASN A 187 -20.33 -9.73 34.88
CA ASN A 187 -20.59 -8.70 33.87
C ASN A 187 -20.35 -9.21 32.44
N ALA A 188 -19.48 -10.21 32.28
CA ALA A 188 -19.16 -10.83 30.99
C ALA A 188 -18.94 -12.34 31.13
N ASP A 189 -19.45 -13.12 30.18
CA ASP A 189 -19.23 -14.57 30.13
C ASP A 189 -17.79 -14.95 29.75
N ARG A 190 -17.04 -14.00 29.16
CA ARG A 190 -15.61 -14.09 28.86
C ARG A 190 -15.03 -12.71 28.54
N ARG A 191 -13.73 -12.53 28.78
CA ARG A 191 -12.93 -11.39 28.29
C ARG A 191 -11.70 -11.88 27.54
N GLN A 192 -11.25 -11.08 26.57
CA GLN A 192 -10.06 -11.35 25.78
C GLN A 192 -9.27 -10.06 25.62
N LEU A 193 -7.96 -10.12 25.83
CA LEU A 193 -7.03 -9.00 25.69
C LEU A 193 -5.75 -9.47 24.98
N GLU A 194 -5.19 -8.62 24.15
CA GLU A 194 -3.85 -8.80 23.58
C GLU A 194 -2.89 -7.89 24.34
N VAL A 195 -1.90 -8.49 25.00
CA VAL A 195 -1.01 -7.78 25.91
C VAL A 195 0.44 -8.20 25.63
N PRO A 196 1.30 -7.24 25.28
CA PRO A 196 2.74 -7.45 25.26
C PRO A 196 3.27 -7.85 26.63
N TYR A 197 4.17 -8.81 26.63
CA TYR A 197 4.85 -9.29 27.81
C TYR A 197 6.30 -9.64 27.45
N VAL A 198 7.16 -9.73 28.45
CA VAL A 198 8.57 -10.09 28.28
C VAL A 198 8.72 -11.59 28.51
N GLY A 199 9.26 -12.28 27.51
CA GLY A 199 9.58 -13.70 27.58
C GLY A 199 10.75 -14.03 28.51
N PRO A 200 11.03 -15.32 28.74
CA PRO A 200 12.06 -15.75 29.69
C PRO A 200 13.49 -15.34 29.28
N ASN A 201 13.74 -15.08 28.00
CA ASN A 201 15.05 -14.62 27.52
C ASN A 201 15.17 -13.08 27.46
N GLY A 202 14.13 -12.35 27.89
CA GLY A 202 14.07 -10.90 27.79
C GLY A 202 13.59 -10.38 26.42
N ASP A 203 13.06 -11.25 25.57
CA ASP A 203 12.45 -10.93 24.28
C ASP A 203 11.01 -10.41 24.45
N ASP A 204 10.63 -9.41 23.66
CA ASP A 204 9.27 -8.88 23.64
C ASP A 204 8.33 -9.86 22.93
N ARG A 205 7.20 -10.16 23.55
CA ARG A 205 6.22 -11.14 23.06
C ARG A 205 4.80 -10.59 23.14
N MET A 206 3.90 -11.16 22.35
CA MET A 206 2.47 -10.86 22.41
C MET A 206 1.68 -12.03 22.98
N GLY A 207 0.93 -11.79 24.06
CA GLY A 207 0.04 -12.78 24.67
C GLY A 207 -1.43 -12.47 24.38
N GLU A 208 -2.17 -13.47 23.91
CA GLU A 208 -3.65 -13.46 23.92
C GLU A 208 -4.13 -14.00 25.27
N PHE A 209 -4.61 -13.11 26.14
CA PHE A 209 -5.16 -13.43 27.46
C PHE A 209 -6.66 -13.63 27.37
N ARG A 210 -7.12 -14.84 27.70
CA ARG A 210 -8.54 -15.20 27.73
C ARG A 210 -8.97 -15.50 29.16
N PHE A 211 -9.90 -14.71 29.66
CA PHE A 211 -10.47 -14.84 31.00
C PHE A 211 -11.86 -15.47 30.90
N VAL A 212 -12.05 -16.58 31.61
CA VAL A 212 -13.33 -17.32 31.65
C VAL A 212 -13.73 -17.58 33.10
N PRO A 213 -15.04 -17.49 33.42
CA PRO A 213 -15.51 -17.80 34.76
C PRO A 213 -15.51 -19.31 34.93
N ILE A 214 -15.09 -19.77 36.11
CA ILE A 214 -15.15 -21.18 36.49
C ILE A 214 -15.89 -21.33 37.80
N GLU A 215 -16.74 -22.36 37.90
CA GLU A 215 -17.43 -22.71 39.13
C GLU A 215 -16.66 -23.87 39.78
N ASP A 216 -15.61 -23.52 40.52
CA ASP A 216 -14.88 -24.46 41.37
C ASP A 216 -14.94 -24.04 42.85
N ASP A 217 -14.72 -25.00 43.76
CA ASP A 217 -14.74 -24.73 45.21
C ASP A 217 -13.58 -23.81 45.64
N THR A 218 -12.51 -23.76 44.85
CA THR A 218 -11.27 -23.03 45.18
C THR A 218 -10.94 -21.88 44.24
N ALA A 219 -11.46 -21.88 43.01
CA ALA A 219 -11.17 -20.87 42.01
C ALA A 219 -12.45 -20.35 41.33
N THR A 220 -12.44 -19.07 40.93
CA THR A 220 -13.58 -18.39 40.29
C THR A 220 -13.29 -17.92 38.87
N VAL A 221 -12.02 -17.71 38.51
CA VAL A 221 -11.61 -17.29 37.17
C VAL A 221 -10.47 -18.17 36.69
N ALA A 222 -10.55 -18.63 35.45
CA ALA A 222 -9.42 -19.22 34.73
C ALA A 222 -8.95 -18.26 33.64
N THR A 223 -7.65 -18.05 33.58
CA THR A 223 -6.95 -17.27 32.57
C THR A 223 -6.11 -18.21 31.72
N VAL A 224 -6.33 -18.19 30.41
CA VAL A 224 -5.48 -18.87 29.43
C VAL A 224 -4.69 -17.80 28.69
N VAL A 225 -3.37 -17.94 28.64
CA VAL A 225 -2.47 -17.05 27.92
C VAL A 225 -1.83 -17.84 26.79
N ARG A 226 -2.15 -17.46 25.57
CA ARG A 226 -1.55 -18.03 24.37
C ARG A 226 -0.52 -17.08 23.81
N ASP A 227 0.68 -17.60 23.55
CA ASP A 227 1.68 -16.85 22.80
C ASP A 227 1.23 -16.73 21.33
N VAL A 228 1.04 -15.49 20.89
CA VAL A 228 0.63 -15.14 19.53
C VAL A 228 1.64 -14.22 18.87
N THR A 229 2.89 -14.18 19.36
CA THR A 229 3.94 -13.28 18.86
C THR A 229 4.12 -13.42 17.35
N ASP A 230 4.38 -14.64 16.86
CA ASP A 230 4.58 -14.88 15.42
C ASP A 230 3.39 -14.40 14.57
N GLN A 231 2.16 -14.66 15.03
CA GLN A 231 0.95 -14.26 14.33
C GLN A 231 0.77 -12.73 14.35
N TYR A 232 1.03 -12.10 15.50
CA TYR A 232 0.91 -10.66 15.68
C TYR A 232 1.94 -9.91 14.85
N GLU A 233 3.18 -10.39 14.80
CA GLU A 233 4.23 -9.81 13.96
C GLU A 233 3.90 -9.94 12.47
N TYR A 234 3.43 -11.11 12.05
CA TYR A 234 2.97 -11.32 10.68
C TYR A 234 1.80 -10.38 10.31
N ASP A 235 0.78 -10.29 11.16
CA ASP A 235 -0.39 -9.44 10.90
C ASP A 235 0.01 -7.95 10.89
N ARG A 236 0.90 -7.52 11.81
CA ARG A 236 1.46 -6.16 11.85
C ARG A 236 2.19 -5.82 10.55
N VAL A 237 3.03 -6.73 10.07
CA VAL A 237 3.78 -6.57 8.81
C VAL A 237 2.80 -6.45 7.64
N VAL A 238 1.80 -7.32 7.57
CA VAL A 238 0.81 -7.30 6.48
C VAL A 238 -0.01 -6.01 6.48
N GLU A 239 -0.48 -5.56 7.65
CA GLU A 239 -1.19 -4.28 7.77
C GLU A 239 -0.30 -3.11 7.33
N SER A 240 0.96 -3.10 7.76
CA SER A 240 1.95 -2.10 7.35
C SER A 240 2.14 -2.08 5.84
N LEU A 241 2.38 -3.23 5.20
CA LEU A 241 2.54 -3.32 3.74
C LEU A 241 1.29 -2.86 2.99
N HIS A 242 0.09 -3.15 3.51
CA HIS A 242 -1.17 -2.66 2.94
C HIS A 242 -1.30 -1.14 3.00
N GLU A 243 -0.94 -0.50 4.12
CA GLU A 243 -0.93 0.97 4.25
C GLU A 243 0.10 1.60 3.32
N ILE A 244 1.31 1.06 3.27
CA ILE A 244 2.39 1.54 2.39
C ILE A 244 1.96 1.48 0.94
N THR A 245 1.42 0.34 0.50
CA THR A 245 0.93 0.16 -0.87
C THR A 245 -0.12 1.20 -1.22
N ARG A 246 -1.02 1.53 -0.28
CA ARG A 246 -2.04 2.54 -0.48
C ARG A 246 -1.42 3.93 -0.68
N TRP A 247 -0.50 4.35 0.18
CA TRP A 247 0.17 5.66 0.05
C TRP A 247 0.97 5.76 -1.25
N LEU A 248 1.70 4.70 -1.62
CA LEU A 248 2.45 4.65 -2.88
C LEU A 248 1.53 4.78 -4.11
N LEU A 249 0.32 4.21 -4.07
CA LEU A 249 -0.63 4.25 -5.19
C LEU A 249 -1.44 5.56 -5.26
N GLU A 250 -1.47 6.35 -4.18
CA GLU A 250 -2.17 7.64 -4.11
C GLU A 250 -1.35 8.80 -4.70
N SER A 251 -0.02 8.65 -4.84
CA SER A 251 0.86 9.65 -5.46
C SER A 251 1.16 9.34 -6.93
N ASP A 252 1.30 10.39 -7.74
CA ASP A 252 1.72 10.34 -9.14
C ASP A 252 3.13 10.93 -9.36
N ASP A 253 3.80 11.37 -8.29
CA ASP A 253 5.12 12.00 -8.37
C ASP A 253 6.22 11.00 -7.99
N PRO A 254 7.21 10.73 -8.88
CA PRO A 254 8.26 9.76 -8.60
C PRO A 254 9.08 10.05 -7.34
N GLU A 255 9.34 11.33 -7.04
CA GLU A 255 10.11 11.71 -5.84
C GLU A 255 9.30 11.46 -4.56
N GLU A 256 8.02 11.82 -4.55
CA GLU A 256 7.10 11.53 -3.43
C GLU A 256 6.93 10.02 -3.20
N ILE A 257 6.77 9.23 -4.27
CA ILE A 257 6.69 7.75 -4.18
C ILE A 257 7.96 7.18 -3.52
N CYS A 258 9.14 7.64 -3.93
CA CYS A 258 10.41 7.20 -3.33
C CYS A 258 10.52 7.64 -1.86
N ALA A 259 10.09 8.85 -1.53
CA ALA A 259 10.09 9.34 -0.15
C ALA A 259 9.17 8.50 0.75
N ILE A 260 7.96 8.15 0.27
CA ILE A 260 7.03 7.26 0.97
C ILE A 260 7.69 5.90 1.21
N ALA A 261 8.29 5.29 0.18
CA ALA A 261 8.93 3.98 0.31
C ALA A 261 10.07 3.96 1.33
N VAL A 262 10.94 4.98 1.32
CA VAL A 262 12.04 5.10 2.29
C VAL A 262 11.52 5.30 3.71
N HIS A 263 10.53 6.17 3.89
CA HIS A 263 9.97 6.45 5.22
C HIS A 263 9.21 5.26 5.78
N ALA A 264 8.44 4.58 4.93
CA ALA A 264 7.76 3.34 5.24
C ALA A 264 8.73 2.22 5.66
N GLY A 265 9.83 2.04 4.91
CA GLY A 265 10.87 1.09 5.25
C GLY A 265 11.48 1.37 6.63
N SER A 266 11.74 2.64 6.94
CA SER A 266 12.26 3.06 8.26
C SER A 266 11.27 2.86 9.39
N ASP A 267 10.07 3.39 9.26
CA ASP A 267 9.17 3.59 10.41
C ASP A 267 8.25 2.39 10.66
N LEU A 268 7.88 1.65 9.61
CA LEU A 268 6.97 0.51 9.71
C LEU A 268 7.69 -0.83 9.63
N LEU A 269 8.80 -0.90 8.90
CA LEU A 269 9.60 -2.11 8.73
C LEU A 269 10.92 -2.08 9.53
N GLU A 270 11.14 -1.02 10.34
CA GLU A 270 12.30 -0.86 11.22
C GLU A 270 13.67 -0.94 10.49
N LEU A 271 13.71 -0.55 9.21
CA LEU A 271 14.93 -0.57 8.40
C LEU A 271 15.78 0.68 8.66
N PRO A 272 16.97 0.55 9.29
CA PRO A 272 17.60 1.66 9.99
C PRO A 272 18.13 2.77 9.06
N ILE A 273 19.01 2.44 8.11
CA ILE A 273 19.65 3.43 7.23
C ILE A 273 19.26 3.11 5.79
N SER A 274 18.12 3.64 5.35
CA SER A 274 17.58 3.36 4.01
C SER A 274 17.70 4.55 3.04
N GLY A 275 17.80 4.26 1.74
CA GLY A 275 17.79 5.24 0.67
C GLY A 275 17.34 4.65 -0.68
N ILE A 276 16.88 5.51 -1.58
CA ILE A 276 16.50 5.13 -2.95
C ILE A 276 17.26 6.01 -3.95
N TRP A 277 17.79 5.36 -4.97
CA TRP A 277 18.42 5.97 -6.13
C TRP A 277 17.65 5.61 -7.38
N LEU A 278 17.33 6.59 -8.23
CA LEU A 278 16.73 6.36 -9.54
C LEU A 278 17.77 6.54 -10.65
N LEU A 279 17.65 5.77 -11.72
CA LEU A 279 18.46 5.89 -12.93
C LEU A 279 18.03 7.14 -13.69
N GLU A 280 19.00 8.02 -13.94
CA GLU A 280 18.81 9.16 -14.84
C GLU A 280 19.00 8.69 -16.29
N GLU A 281 17.97 8.79 -17.12
CA GLU A 281 17.92 8.16 -18.45
C GLU A 281 18.87 8.80 -19.49
N GLU A 282 19.23 10.08 -19.35
CA GLU A 282 20.07 10.78 -20.34
C GLU A 282 21.58 10.53 -20.13
N GLN A 283 22.01 10.50 -18.87
CA GLN A 283 23.41 10.46 -18.43
C GLN A 283 23.79 9.08 -17.88
N GLY A 284 22.82 8.25 -17.49
CA GLY A 284 23.01 6.85 -17.13
C GLY A 284 23.69 6.63 -15.79
N TYR A 285 23.44 7.49 -14.80
CA TYR A 285 23.91 7.31 -13.42
C TYR A 285 22.73 7.15 -12.46
N LEU A 286 22.99 6.56 -11.28
CA LEU A 286 22.02 6.44 -10.19
C LEU A 286 22.07 7.70 -9.33
N GLU A 287 20.97 8.46 -9.33
CA GLU A 287 20.80 9.69 -8.58
C GLU A 287 20.02 9.44 -7.28
N PRO A 288 20.50 9.89 -6.11
CA PRO A 288 19.75 9.76 -4.86
C PRO A 288 18.51 10.63 -4.90
N VAL A 289 17.35 10.02 -4.66
CA VAL A 289 16.04 10.70 -4.67
C VAL A 289 15.49 10.82 -3.26
N ALA A 290 15.64 9.79 -2.43
CA ALA A 290 15.12 9.77 -1.07
C ALA A 290 16.08 9.06 -0.11
N GLY A 291 16.07 9.48 1.15
CA GLY A 291 16.93 8.93 2.21
C GLY A 291 16.32 9.11 3.59
N THR A 292 16.56 8.16 4.47
CA THR A 292 16.18 8.25 5.90
C THR A 292 16.97 9.32 6.63
N ALA A 293 16.46 9.79 7.77
CA ALA A 293 17.19 10.69 8.65
C ALA A 293 18.53 10.07 9.10
N GLY A 294 18.54 8.77 9.42
CA GLY A 294 19.76 8.03 9.77
C GLY A 294 20.82 8.06 8.67
N ALA A 295 20.41 7.94 7.40
CA ALA A 295 21.33 8.07 6.27
C ALA A 295 21.88 9.49 6.11
N HIS A 296 21.10 10.52 6.42
CA HIS A 296 21.59 11.89 6.37
C HIS A 296 22.58 12.19 7.52
N ASP A 297 22.28 11.72 8.73
CA ASP A 297 23.08 11.98 9.92
C ASP A 297 24.45 11.28 9.89
N GLU A 298 24.51 10.04 9.39
CA GLU A 298 25.75 9.26 9.32
C GLU A 298 26.65 9.67 8.14
N PHE A 299 26.06 10.02 6.98
CA PHE A 299 26.82 10.24 5.74
C PHE A 299 26.90 11.70 5.29
N GLY A 300 26.11 12.61 5.87
CA GLY A 300 26.06 14.03 5.46
C GLY A 300 25.45 14.26 4.07
N GLY A 301 24.76 13.25 3.53
CA GLY A 301 24.18 13.24 2.18
C GLY A 301 24.44 11.92 1.44
N LEU A 302 23.52 11.53 0.56
CA LEU A 302 23.66 10.32 -0.25
C LEU A 302 24.52 10.61 -1.49
N PRO A 303 25.48 9.72 -1.86
CA PRO A 303 26.30 9.88 -3.06
C PRO A 303 25.50 9.57 -4.34
N ARG A 304 26.04 9.99 -5.48
CA ARG A 304 25.63 9.52 -6.81
C ARG A 304 26.54 8.37 -7.23
N PHE A 305 26.00 7.37 -7.92
CA PHE A 305 26.77 6.22 -8.42
C PHE A 305 26.82 6.19 -9.94
N ASN A 306 28.03 6.14 -10.51
CA ASN A 306 28.24 6.00 -11.95
C ASN A 306 28.33 4.51 -12.37
N PRO A 307 28.26 4.22 -13.68
CA PRO A 307 28.44 2.87 -14.17
C PRO A 307 29.73 2.18 -13.69
N GLY A 308 29.57 1.01 -13.06
CA GLY A 308 30.65 0.20 -12.50
C GLY A 308 31.23 0.69 -11.17
N GLU A 309 30.53 1.59 -10.45
CA GLU A 309 30.96 2.06 -9.13
C GLU A 309 30.29 1.28 -7.98
N GLY A 310 31.07 0.39 -7.36
CA GLY A 310 30.71 -0.33 -6.14
C GLY A 310 29.61 -1.38 -6.32
N LEU A 311 29.32 -2.08 -5.21
CA LEU A 311 28.33 -3.16 -5.16
C LEU A 311 26.94 -2.74 -5.67
N VAL A 312 26.57 -1.48 -5.46
CA VAL A 312 25.28 -0.91 -5.86
C VAL A 312 25.03 -1.08 -7.37
N TRP A 313 26.05 -0.82 -8.19
CA TRP A 313 25.91 -0.92 -9.64
C TRP A 313 25.86 -2.37 -10.11
N ASP A 314 26.69 -3.24 -9.51
CA ASP A 314 26.71 -4.67 -9.85
C ASP A 314 25.36 -5.33 -9.56
N VAL A 315 24.76 -5.01 -8.41
CA VAL A 315 23.42 -5.50 -8.03
C VAL A 315 22.34 -4.91 -8.94
N PHE A 316 22.45 -3.63 -9.31
CA PHE A 316 21.52 -3.00 -10.26
C PHE A 316 21.54 -3.70 -11.64
N GLU A 317 22.73 -4.02 -12.16
CA GLU A 317 22.85 -4.76 -13.42
C GLU A 317 22.44 -6.24 -13.30
N GLY A 318 22.68 -6.85 -12.13
CA GLY A 318 22.29 -8.22 -11.81
C GLY A 318 20.77 -8.40 -11.73
N GLY A 319 20.07 -7.44 -11.14
CA GLY A 319 18.61 -7.41 -11.06
C GLY A 319 18.00 -8.28 -9.95
N ASP A 320 18.82 -8.97 -9.16
CA ASP A 320 18.42 -9.75 -7.99
C ASP A 320 18.75 -8.98 -6.70
N VAL A 321 17.99 -9.21 -5.63
CA VAL A 321 18.27 -8.63 -4.31
C VAL A 321 19.48 -9.32 -3.70
N GLU A 322 20.45 -8.57 -3.18
CA GLU A 322 21.63 -9.10 -2.51
C GLU A 322 21.72 -8.64 -1.04
N LEU A 323 22.00 -9.60 -0.16
CA LEU A 323 22.26 -9.39 1.27
C LEU A 323 23.76 -9.56 1.56
N PHE A 324 24.33 -8.58 2.25
CA PHE A 324 25.71 -8.59 2.74
C PHE A 324 25.72 -8.60 4.27
N ASP A 325 26.07 -9.75 4.85
CA ASP A 325 26.08 -9.95 6.31
C ASP A 325 27.19 -9.17 7.03
N ASP A 326 28.35 -8.98 6.38
CA ASP A 326 29.46 -8.16 6.89
C ASP A 326 30.26 -7.50 5.75
N LEU A 327 30.08 -6.20 5.57
CA LEU A 327 30.75 -5.40 4.54
C LEU A 327 32.27 -5.33 4.74
N GLU A 328 32.81 -5.57 5.94
CA GLU A 328 34.28 -5.67 6.11
C GLU A 328 34.89 -6.86 5.34
N THR A 329 34.08 -7.86 5.02
CA THR A 329 34.53 -9.06 4.31
C THR A 329 34.40 -8.96 2.80
N VAL A 330 33.79 -7.87 2.31
CA VAL A 330 33.47 -7.66 0.91
C VAL A 330 34.52 -6.73 0.27
N ASP A 331 35.09 -7.18 -0.85
CA ASP A 331 35.98 -6.36 -1.67
C ASP A 331 35.15 -5.38 -2.54
N GLU A 332 35.76 -4.30 -3.06
CA GLU A 332 35.12 -3.36 -4.01
C GLU A 332 33.97 -2.50 -3.44
N LEU A 333 33.99 -2.20 -2.14
CA LEU A 333 33.12 -1.18 -1.55
C LEU A 333 33.32 0.19 -2.22
N TYR A 334 32.22 0.91 -2.47
CA TYR A 334 32.27 2.30 -2.94
C TYR A 334 33.03 3.21 -1.96
N ASN A 335 32.71 3.07 -0.66
CA ASN A 335 33.44 3.72 0.42
C ASN A 335 34.06 2.66 1.35
N PRO A 336 35.38 2.41 1.26
CA PRO A 336 36.08 1.44 2.13
C PRO A 336 36.03 1.79 3.62
N ASP A 337 35.81 3.07 3.96
CA ASP A 337 35.72 3.55 5.34
C ASP A 337 34.24 3.70 5.80
N THR A 338 33.30 2.99 5.15
CA THR A 338 31.88 3.06 5.53
C THR A 338 31.64 2.56 6.96
N PRO A 339 30.80 3.24 7.76
CA PRO A 339 30.41 2.77 9.08
C PRO A 339 29.41 1.61 9.02
N LEU A 340 28.81 1.33 7.85
CA LEU A 340 27.90 0.19 7.69
C LEU A 340 28.64 -1.13 7.86
N ARG A 341 28.01 -2.06 8.57
CA ARG A 341 28.48 -3.43 8.76
C ARG A 341 27.65 -4.43 8.01
N SER A 342 26.34 -4.26 7.88
CA SER A 342 25.51 -5.11 7.00
C SER A 342 24.65 -4.26 6.09
N GLU A 343 24.29 -4.79 4.92
CA GLU A 343 23.54 -4.06 3.90
C GLU A 343 22.69 -4.99 3.03
N ILE A 344 21.49 -4.55 2.66
CA ILE A 344 20.67 -5.14 1.62
C ILE A 344 20.56 -4.15 0.46
N ILE A 345 20.86 -4.62 -0.74
CA ILE A 345 20.75 -3.85 -1.99
C ILE A 345 19.68 -4.51 -2.85
N ALA A 346 18.62 -3.77 -3.18
CA ALA A 346 17.44 -4.29 -3.85
C ALA A 346 17.07 -3.45 -5.09
N PRO A 347 17.18 -4.02 -6.32
CA PRO A 347 16.93 -3.28 -7.54
C PRO A 347 15.43 -3.06 -7.81
N ILE A 348 15.05 -1.80 -8.09
CA ILE A 348 13.70 -1.39 -8.47
C ILE A 348 13.51 -1.61 -9.97
N GLY A 349 13.60 -2.86 -10.40
CA GLY A 349 13.65 -3.22 -11.82
C GLY A 349 14.79 -2.50 -12.53
N THR A 350 14.51 -1.88 -13.68
CA THR A 350 15.51 -1.10 -14.44
C THR A 350 15.52 0.39 -14.07
N ARG A 351 14.75 0.80 -13.06
CA ARG A 351 14.53 2.21 -12.73
C ARG A 351 15.46 2.74 -11.65
N GLY A 352 16.06 1.88 -10.84
CA GLY A 352 16.82 2.33 -9.68
C GLY A 352 17.12 1.22 -8.70
N VAL A 353 17.57 1.61 -7.50
CA VAL A 353 17.94 0.71 -6.40
C VAL A 353 17.43 1.30 -5.09
N LEU A 354 16.91 0.43 -4.23
CA LEU A 354 16.68 0.70 -2.81
C LEU A 354 17.79 0.01 -2.02
N MET A 355 18.41 0.73 -1.09
CA MET A 355 19.41 0.17 -0.20
C MET A 355 19.01 0.40 1.25
N THR A 356 19.31 -0.57 2.11
CA THR A 356 19.27 -0.36 3.56
C THR A 356 20.48 -0.97 4.23
N GLY A 357 21.05 -0.24 5.17
CA GLY A 357 22.25 -0.64 5.90
C GLY A 357 22.07 -0.55 7.41
N ALA A 358 22.89 -1.30 8.14
CA ALA A 358 22.99 -1.24 9.59
C ALA A 358 24.45 -1.14 10.03
N LEU A 359 24.68 -0.58 11.22
CA LEU A 359 26.00 -0.44 11.84
C LEU A 359 26.49 -1.72 12.53
N ASP A 360 25.61 -2.71 12.68
CA ASP A 360 25.92 -3.99 13.32
C ASP A 360 26.04 -5.09 12.24
N PRO A 361 27.04 -5.99 12.34
CA PRO A 361 27.14 -7.11 11.40
C PRO A 361 26.00 -8.11 11.63
N HIS A 362 25.54 -8.74 10.56
CA HIS A 362 24.52 -9.79 10.57
C HIS A 362 23.19 -9.30 11.19
N ARG A 363 22.87 -8.01 11.00
CA ARG A 363 21.61 -7.45 11.50
C ARG A 363 20.40 -7.98 10.74
N PHE A 364 20.55 -8.24 9.45
CA PHE A 364 19.45 -8.62 8.58
C PHE A 364 19.30 -10.13 8.44
N ASP A 365 18.07 -10.60 8.36
CA ASP A 365 17.74 -12.01 8.12
C ASP A 365 16.98 -12.24 6.80
N GLU A 366 16.54 -13.47 6.54
CA GLU A 366 15.75 -13.80 5.33
C GLU A 366 14.39 -13.08 5.31
N THR A 367 13.81 -12.79 6.47
CA THR A 367 12.55 -12.05 6.58
C THR A 367 12.74 -10.61 6.12
N ASP A 368 13.83 -9.95 6.53
CA ASP A 368 14.16 -8.58 6.10
C ASP A 368 14.33 -8.49 4.57
N VAL A 369 14.92 -9.51 3.95
CA VAL A 369 15.05 -9.61 2.49
C VAL A 369 13.68 -9.72 1.82
N ASP A 370 12.78 -10.55 2.36
CA ASP A 370 11.42 -10.71 1.83
C ASP A 370 10.59 -9.42 1.96
N LEU A 371 10.73 -8.70 3.09
CA LEU A 371 10.09 -7.41 3.33
C LEU A 371 10.54 -6.35 2.32
N ILE A 372 11.85 -6.22 2.13
CA ILE A 372 12.43 -5.26 1.17
C ILE A 372 12.04 -5.62 -0.26
N SER A 373 12.08 -6.90 -0.61
CA SER A 373 11.66 -7.36 -1.94
C SER A 373 10.22 -6.94 -2.23
N THR A 374 9.32 -7.14 -1.26
CA THR A 374 7.92 -6.72 -1.37
C THR A 374 7.77 -5.21 -1.49
N LEU A 375 8.52 -4.44 -0.69
CA LEU A 375 8.51 -2.97 -0.75
C LEU A 375 9.02 -2.45 -2.11
N VAL A 376 10.07 -3.07 -2.64
CA VAL A 376 10.64 -2.73 -3.95
C VAL A 376 9.69 -3.07 -5.09
N GLU A 377 9.00 -4.21 -5.02
CA GLU A 377 7.97 -4.57 -6.01
C GLU A 377 6.81 -3.56 -6.01
N ASN A 378 6.32 -3.16 -4.84
CA ASN A 378 5.27 -2.16 -4.69
C ASN A 378 5.72 -0.77 -5.19
N THR A 379 6.93 -0.35 -4.81
CA THR A 379 7.53 0.91 -5.27
C THR A 379 7.68 0.92 -6.79
N ARG A 380 8.18 -0.17 -7.38
CA ARG A 380 8.27 -0.34 -8.83
C ARG A 380 6.92 -0.20 -9.51
N ALA A 381 5.90 -0.89 -9.00
CA ALA A 381 4.55 -0.85 -9.55
C ALA A 381 3.94 0.56 -9.48
N ALA A 382 4.18 1.29 -8.40
CA ALA A 382 3.75 2.68 -8.24
C ALA A 382 4.45 3.61 -9.23
N LEU A 383 5.78 3.50 -9.39
CA LEU A 383 6.54 4.28 -10.38
C LEU A 383 6.08 3.98 -11.81
N ASP A 384 5.87 2.70 -12.16
CA ASP A 384 5.36 2.30 -13.47
C ASP A 384 3.94 2.84 -13.74
N ARG A 385 3.11 2.94 -12.70
CA ARG A 385 1.78 3.54 -12.77
C ARG A 385 1.87 5.05 -13.00
N ALA A 386 2.65 5.76 -12.18
CA ALA A 386 2.84 7.21 -12.28
C ALA A 386 3.30 7.61 -13.68
N ASP A 387 4.28 6.89 -14.23
CA ASP A 387 4.74 7.11 -15.60
C ASP A 387 3.68 6.83 -16.66
N ARG A 388 2.92 5.74 -16.51
CA ARG A 388 1.84 5.43 -17.46
C ARG A 388 0.78 6.52 -17.43
N GLU A 389 0.41 7.03 -16.25
CA GLU A 389 -0.55 8.12 -16.14
C GLU A 389 -0.03 9.42 -16.73
N ARG A 390 1.24 9.76 -16.49
CA ARG A 390 1.90 10.91 -17.12
C ARG A 390 1.85 10.82 -18.65
N VAL A 391 2.24 9.68 -19.22
CA VAL A 391 2.18 9.45 -20.67
C VAL A 391 0.74 9.53 -21.21
N LEU A 392 -0.25 9.02 -20.46
CA LEU A 392 -1.65 9.09 -20.87
C LEU A 392 -2.21 10.52 -20.80
N ARG A 393 -1.83 11.30 -19.78
CA ARG A 393 -2.18 12.73 -19.67
C ARG A 393 -1.59 13.51 -20.85
N ASP A 394 -0.29 13.36 -21.11
CA ASP A 394 0.38 14.00 -22.26
C ASP A 394 -0.30 13.62 -23.59
N ARG A 395 -0.72 12.36 -23.75
CA ARG A 395 -1.41 11.90 -24.95
C ARG A 395 -2.83 12.44 -25.07
N THR A 396 -3.53 12.61 -23.96
CA THR A 396 -4.89 13.15 -23.92
C THR A 396 -4.85 14.63 -24.30
N ASP A 397 -3.94 15.39 -23.70
CA ASP A 397 -3.72 16.81 -24.00
C ASP A 397 -3.35 17.02 -25.48
N GLU A 398 -2.58 16.10 -26.07
CA GLU A 398 -2.27 16.12 -27.51
C GLU A 398 -3.52 15.85 -28.38
N LEU A 399 -4.39 14.91 -27.98
CA LEU A 399 -5.62 14.61 -28.72
C LEU A 399 -6.66 15.74 -28.62
N GLU A 400 -6.76 16.39 -27.45
CA GLU A 400 -7.62 17.57 -27.25
C GLU A 400 -7.16 18.72 -28.15
N ARG A 401 -5.86 19.04 -28.15
CA ARG A 401 -5.29 20.03 -29.10
C ARG A 401 -5.55 19.68 -30.57
N GLN A 402 -5.47 18.40 -30.94
CA GLN A 402 -5.80 17.98 -32.31
C GLN A 402 -7.28 18.16 -32.66
N THR A 403 -8.16 17.96 -31.68
CA THR A 403 -9.61 18.10 -31.86
C THR A 403 -9.98 19.57 -32.01
N GLU A 404 -9.48 20.44 -31.12
CA GLU A 404 -9.66 21.90 -31.20
C GLU A 404 -9.19 22.45 -32.56
N ARG A 405 -8.06 21.95 -33.07
CA ARG A 405 -7.56 22.31 -34.41
C ARG A 405 -8.55 21.95 -35.54
N LEU A 406 -9.18 20.78 -35.47
CA LEU A 406 -10.12 20.33 -36.50
C LEU A 406 -11.43 21.14 -36.44
N GLU A 407 -11.90 21.46 -35.25
CA GLU A 407 -13.09 22.28 -35.03
C GLU A 407 -12.88 23.70 -35.55
N ALA A 408 -11.75 24.34 -35.23
CA ALA A 408 -11.41 25.66 -35.74
C ALA A 408 -11.37 25.72 -37.28
N VAL A 409 -10.78 24.70 -37.93
CA VAL A 409 -10.74 24.62 -39.41
C VAL A 409 -12.14 24.42 -39.98
N ALA A 410 -12.97 23.59 -39.36
CA ALA A 410 -14.33 23.31 -39.84
C ALA A 410 -15.27 24.52 -39.70
N GLU A 411 -15.10 25.31 -38.63
CA GLU A 411 -15.90 26.51 -38.37
C GLU A 411 -15.56 27.63 -39.36
N VAL A 412 -14.27 27.89 -39.58
CA VAL A 412 -13.80 28.84 -40.61
C VAL A 412 -14.32 28.46 -42.00
N LEU A 413 -14.20 27.18 -42.38
CA LEU A 413 -14.69 26.68 -43.67
C LEU A 413 -16.21 26.85 -43.84
N SER A 414 -16.98 26.57 -42.78
CA SER A 414 -18.44 26.60 -42.87
C SER A 414 -18.98 28.02 -42.97
N ASN A 415 -18.39 28.96 -42.21
CA ASN A 415 -18.83 30.35 -42.20
C ASN A 415 -18.45 31.05 -43.49
N ASP A 416 -17.21 30.86 -43.97
CA ASP A 416 -16.76 31.54 -45.18
C ASP A 416 -17.43 30.98 -46.45
N LEU A 417 -17.58 29.66 -46.57
CA LEU A 417 -18.32 29.05 -47.69
C LEU A 417 -19.79 29.50 -47.71
N LYS A 418 -20.42 29.65 -46.54
CA LYS A 418 -21.79 30.13 -46.43
C LYS A 418 -21.90 31.58 -46.90
N GLN A 419 -21.00 32.44 -46.47
CA GLN A 419 -20.96 33.85 -46.86
C GLN A 419 -20.71 34.01 -48.37
N GLN A 420 -19.85 33.15 -48.95
CA GLN A 420 -19.63 33.11 -50.40
C GLN A 420 -20.88 32.69 -51.18
N LEU A 421 -21.59 31.66 -50.71
CA LEU A 421 -22.82 31.21 -51.37
C LEU A 421 -23.92 32.28 -51.29
N GLU A 422 -24.00 33.02 -50.18
CA GLU A 422 -24.92 34.15 -50.02
C GLU A 422 -24.55 35.31 -50.96
N SER A 423 -23.27 35.70 -51.05
CA SER A 423 -22.83 36.76 -51.98
C SER A 423 -23.07 36.42 -53.45
N VAL A 424 -22.85 35.18 -53.86
CA VAL A 424 -23.17 34.73 -55.24
C VAL A 424 -24.67 34.73 -55.48
N ALA A 425 -25.47 34.32 -54.49
CA ALA A 425 -26.93 34.35 -54.60
C ALA A 425 -27.46 35.79 -54.74
N ASP A 426 -26.93 36.73 -53.95
CA ASP A 426 -27.29 38.15 -54.00
C ASP A 426 -26.92 38.79 -55.34
N ALA A 427 -25.71 38.53 -55.85
CA ALA A 427 -25.28 39.01 -57.16
C ALA A 427 -26.17 38.48 -58.30
N LEU A 428 -26.64 37.23 -58.20
CA LEU A 428 -27.58 36.63 -59.16
C LEU A 428 -29.00 37.20 -59.03
N GLU A 429 -29.43 37.65 -57.85
CA GLU A 429 -30.72 38.32 -57.66
C GLU A 429 -30.73 39.76 -58.17
N GLU A 430 -29.63 40.51 -58.03
CA GLU A 430 -29.50 41.88 -58.57
C GLU A 430 -29.46 41.90 -60.10
N ASP A 431 -28.77 40.96 -60.75
CA ASP A 431 -28.68 40.87 -62.22
C ASP A 431 -29.98 40.39 -62.89
N ALA A 432 -30.91 39.80 -62.13
CA ALA A 432 -32.19 39.32 -62.66
C ALA A 432 -33.24 40.44 -62.89
N ALA A 433 -32.94 41.68 -62.50
CA ALA A 433 -33.89 42.80 -62.53
C ALA A 433 -33.87 43.64 -63.82
N GLU A 434 -32.87 43.49 -64.71
CA GLU A 434 -32.82 44.22 -65.99
C GLU A 434 -32.77 43.29 -67.22
N GLU A 435 -33.33 43.80 -68.31
CA GLU A 435 -33.81 43.06 -69.48
C GLU A 435 -32.69 42.38 -70.29
N TRP A 436 -32.65 41.03 -70.25
CA TRP A 436 -31.97 40.08 -71.14
C TRP A 436 -30.91 40.63 -72.13
N GLU A 437 -29.65 40.46 -71.78
CA GLU A 437 -28.61 40.01 -72.71
C GLU A 437 -27.66 39.08 -71.92
N PHE A 438 -27.47 37.84 -72.37
CA PHE A 438 -26.45 36.95 -71.80
C PHE A 438 -25.08 37.42 -72.31
N PRO A 439 -24.27 38.02 -71.43
CA PRO A 439 -22.94 37.51 -71.23
C PRO A 439 -22.84 37.10 -69.76
N LEU A 440 -22.74 35.80 -69.50
CA LEU A 440 -21.87 35.40 -68.40
C LEU A 440 -20.54 36.04 -68.73
N ALA A 441 -20.17 37.14 -68.07
CA ALA A 441 -18.80 37.62 -68.18
C ALA A 441 -17.96 36.45 -67.66
N GLU A 442 -17.15 35.83 -68.53
CA GLU A 442 -16.18 34.83 -68.12
C GLU A 442 -15.40 35.32 -66.88
N ASP A 443 -15.15 36.64 -66.83
CA ASP A 443 -14.59 37.36 -65.70
C ASP A 443 -15.26 37.08 -64.35
N THR A 444 -16.58 36.93 -64.23
CA THR A 444 -17.27 36.74 -62.92
C THR A 444 -17.09 35.33 -62.37
N VAL A 445 -17.10 34.32 -63.24
CA VAL A 445 -16.87 32.92 -62.84
C VAL A 445 -15.38 32.67 -62.61
N GLU A 446 -14.51 33.26 -63.42
CA GLU A 446 -13.05 33.18 -63.29
C GLU A 446 -12.58 33.89 -62.01
N THR A 447 -13.08 35.09 -61.70
CA THR A 447 -12.79 35.75 -60.41
C THR A 447 -13.32 34.97 -59.21
N THR A 448 -14.46 34.29 -59.32
CA THR A 448 -15.00 33.45 -58.23
C THR A 448 -14.14 32.20 -58.02
N LEU A 449 -13.66 31.57 -59.10
CA LEU A 449 -12.75 30.43 -59.04
C LEU A 449 -11.36 30.84 -58.51
N ASP A 450 -10.80 31.95 -58.97
CA ASP A 450 -9.53 32.49 -58.47
C ASP A 450 -9.61 32.90 -56.99
N ARG A 451 -10.80 33.31 -56.52
CA ARG A 451 -11.05 33.62 -55.10
C ARG A 451 -11.21 32.34 -54.28
N ALA A 452 -11.86 31.31 -54.81
CA ALA A 452 -11.97 29.99 -54.17
C ALA A 452 -10.62 29.24 -54.08
N GLU A 453 -9.77 29.34 -55.11
CA GLU A 453 -8.41 28.77 -55.07
C GLU A 453 -7.54 29.46 -54.01
N ARG A 454 -7.59 30.79 -53.93
CA ARG A 454 -6.92 31.54 -52.85
C ARG A 454 -7.39 31.10 -51.47
N LEU A 455 -8.68 30.90 -51.29
CA LEU A 455 -9.22 30.42 -50.01
C LEU A 455 -8.80 29.00 -49.65
N VAL A 456 -8.69 28.10 -50.63
CA VAL A 456 -8.15 26.75 -50.39
C VAL A 456 -6.69 26.81 -49.96
N ASP A 457 -5.91 27.70 -50.56
CA ASP A 457 -4.51 27.89 -50.18
C ASP A 457 -4.38 28.57 -48.80
N ASP A 458 -5.17 29.60 -48.52
CA ASP A 458 -5.25 30.27 -47.21
C ASP A 458 -5.66 29.28 -46.11
N VAL A 459 -6.64 28.39 -46.35
CA VAL A 459 -7.05 27.35 -45.40
C VAL A 459 -5.98 26.29 -45.20
N ARG A 460 -5.29 25.87 -46.27
CA ARG A 460 -4.15 24.94 -46.15
C ARG A 460 -3.03 25.57 -45.33
N GLU A 461 -2.82 26.86 -45.50
CA GLU A 461 -1.80 27.63 -44.80
C GLU A 461 -2.17 27.85 -43.34
N PHE A 462 -3.42 28.22 -43.06
CA PHE A 462 -3.99 28.31 -41.71
C PHE A 462 -3.92 26.97 -40.99
N ALA A 463 -4.35 25.88 -41.63
CA ALA A 463 -4.25 24.55 -41.05
C ALA A 463 -2.80 24.16 -40.73
N ARG A 464 -1.81 24.58 -41.53
CA ARG A 464 -0.38 24.30 -41.25
C ARG A 464 0.19 25.16 -40.13
N ASN A 465 -0.21 26.42 -40.04
CA ASN A 465 0.43 27.42 -39.19
C ASN A 465 -0.33 27.72 -37.89
N ALA A 466 -1.57 27.26 -37.71
CA ALA A 466 -2.35 27.38 -36.46
C ALA A 466 -1.97 26.34 -35.39
N THR A 467 -0.86 25.59 -35.52
CA THR A 467 -0.44 24.53 -34.58
C THR A 467 0.55 25.05 -33.53
N ALA A 468 0.96 24.28 -32.51
CA ALA A 468 2.06 24.64 -31.60
C ALA A 468 3.38 24.97 -32.33
N VAL A 469 4.14 25.92 -31.78
CA VAL A 469 5.40 26.45 -32.32
C VAL A 469 6.49 25.38 -32.32
N GLY A 470 7.28 25.28 -33.40
CA GLY A 470 8.43 24.39 -33.46
C GLY A 470 9.56 24.83 -32.52
N THR A 471 10.80 24.41 -32.81
CA THR A 471 11.94 24.84 -31.99
C THR A 471 12.14 26.35 -32.08
N ARG A 472 11.88 27.06 -30.97
CA ARG A 472 12.13 28.50 -30.86
C ARG A 472 13.65 28.77 -30.90
N SER A 473 14.09 29.56 -31.88
CA SER A 473 15.50 29.95 -32.02
C SER A 473 15.66 31.46 -31.92
N ARG A 474 16.88 31.93 -31.63
CA ARG A 474 17.15 33.37 -31.50
C ARG A 474 17.23 34.00 -32.89
N LEU A 475 16.30 34.90 -33.20
CA LEU A 475 16.17 35.60 -34.47
C LEU A 475 16.50 37.07 -34.31
N ARG A 476 17.02 37.69 -35.38
CA ARG A 476 17.18 39.13 -35.51
C ARG A 476 15.99 39.68 -36.28
N LEU A 477 15.28 40.65 -35.71
CA LEU A 477 14.06 41.21 -36.28
C LEU A 477 14.34 41.80 -37.67
N GLU A 478 15.41 42.57 -37.81
CA GLU A 478 15.84 43.19 -39.06
C GLU A 478 16.12 42.18 -40.19
N GLU A 479 16.73 41.04 -39.87
CA GLU A 479 17.05 39.98 -40.84
C GLU A 479 15.78 39.24 -41.25
N ALA A 480 14.90 38.94 -40.30
CA ALA A 480 13.63 38.28 -40.56
C ALA A 480 12.70 39.15 -41.42
N VAL A 481 12.63 40.45 -41.15
CA VAL A 481 11.87 41.41 -41.94
C VAL A 481 12.37 41.49 -43.38
N THR A 482 13.69 41.59 -43.56
CA THR A 482 14.29 41.60 -44.89
C THR A 482 13.99 40.30 -45.64
N GLY A 483 14.13 39.15 -44.96
CA GLY A 483 13.82 37.85 -45.54
C GLY A 483 12.36 37.70 -45.94
N ALA A 484 11.43 38.19 -45.11
CA ALA A 484 10.00 38.19 -45.41
C ALA A 484 9.66 39.10 -46.60
N ALA A 485 10.23 40.31 -46.66
CA ALA A 485 9.99 41.28 -47.73
C ALA A 485 10.45 40.76 -49.10
N SER A 486 11.58 40.05 -49.17
CA SER A 486 12.07 39.45 -50.44
C SER A 486 11.17 38.35 -51.01
N HIS A 487 10.26 37.80 -50.20
CA HIS A 487 9.35 36.73 -50.59
C HIS A 487 7.89 37.18 -50.65
N SER A 488 7.59 38.45 -50.33
CA SER A 488 6.24 39.03 -50.44
C SER A 488 6.06 39.80 -51.75
N ARG A 489 4.86 40.34 -51.98
CA ARG A 489 4.56 41.17 -53.16
C ARG A 489 5.03 42.63 -53.04
N LEU A 490 5.77 42.97 -51.99
CA LEU A 490 6.30 44.33 -51.76
C LEU A 490 7.55 44.61 -52.59
N ALA A 491 7.79 45.90 -52.87
CA ALA A 491 9.08 46.34 -53.38
C ALA A 491 10.15 46.26 -52.27
N GLU A 492 11.38 45.86 -52.60
CA GLU A 492 12.47 45.65 -51.60
C GLU A 492 12.76 46.89 -50.74
N ASP A 493 12.55 48.10 -51.27
CA ASP A 493 12.80 49.38 -50.57
C ASP A 493 11.56 49.89 -49.78
N ALA A 494 10.47 49.13 -49.75
CA ALA A 494 9.20 49.57 -49.16
C ALA A 494 9.08 49.31 -47.64
N VAL A 495 10.07 48.66 -47.02
CA VAL A 495 10.01 48.29 -45.60
C VAL A 495 11.07 49.04 -44.79
N VAL A 496 10.63 49.73 -43.75
CA VAL A 496 11.49 50.50 -42.84
C VAL A 496 11.43 49.90 -41.43
N VAL A 497 12.58 49.45 -40.91
CA VAL A 497 12.70 48.91 -39.55
C VAL A 497 13.24 49.99 -38.61
N GLU A 498 12.44 50.37 -37.63
CA GLU A 498 12.75 51.36 -36.58
C GLU A 498 13.34 50.67 -35.34
N GLY A 499 14.61 50.33 -35.42
CA GLY A 499 15.41 49.78 -34.31
C GLY A 499 15.70 48.29 -34.44
N ALA A 500 16.92 47.91 -34.05
CA ALA A 500 17.36 46.52 -34.07
C ALA A 500 16.90 45.78 -32.81
N ALA A 501 16.42 44.54 -32.98
CA ALA A 501 15.97 43.71 -31.87
C ALA A 501 16.23 42.22 -32.12
N ALA A 502 16.31 41.45 -31.05
CA ALA A 502 16.32 39.99 -31.13
C ALA A 502 15.17 39.41 -30.32
N LEU A 503 14.56 38.34 -30.82
CA LEU A 503 13.50 37.59 -30.13
C LEU A 503 13.74 36.08 -30.29
N ARG A 504 13.01 35.26 -29.53
CA ARG A 504 12.96 33.82 -29.72
C ARG A 504 11.63 33.40 -30.31
N ALA A 505 11.66 32.86 -31.52
CA ALA A 505 10.49 32.35 -32.23
C ALA A 505 10.86 31.21 -33.18
N ASP A 506 9.86 30.53 -33.70
CA ASP A 506 10.02 29.61 -34.83
C ASP A 506 10.34 30.43 -36.09
N PRO A 507 11.52 30.24 -36.73
CA PRO A 507 11.95 31.04 -37.87
C PRO A 507 10.98 31.03 -39.04
N ASP A 508 10.44 29.86 -39.37
CA ASP A 508 9.62 29.67 -40.56
C ASP A 508 8.27 30.36 -40.36
N ARG A 509 7.68 30.19 -39.17
CA ARG A 509 6.39 30.82 -38.83
C ARG A 509 6.50 32.31 -38.61
N PHE A 510 7.60 32.78 -38.02
CA PHE A 510 7.80 34.21 -37.84
C PHE A 510 7.97 34.93 -39.18
N ALA A 511 8.74 34.34 -40.11
CA ALA A 511 8.82 34.84 -41.48
C ALA A 511 7.46 34.86 -42.17
N HIS A 512 6.67 33.80 -41.96
CA HIS A 512 5.33 33.69 -42.52
C HIS A 512 4.35 34.73 -41.97
N LEU A 513 4.37 34.99 -40.65
CA LEU A 513 3.55 36.04 -40.03
C LEU A 513 3.81 37.39 -40.71
N LEU A 514 5.09 37.72 -40.91
CA LEU A 514 5.49 38.96 -41.58
C LEU A 514 5.04 38.99 -43.04
N GLN A 515 5.24 37.90 -43.79
CA GLN A 515 4.78 37.79 -45.19
C GLN A 515 3.28 37.99 -45.31
N THR A 516 2.50 37.33 -44.46
CA THR A 516 1.03 37.45 -44.49
C THR A 516 0.57 38.86 -44.14
N ALA A 517 1.21 39.51 -43.15
CA ALA A 517 0.92 40.91 -42.83
C ALA A 517 1.25 41.84 -44.01
N PHE A 518 2.35 41.57 -44.71
CA PHE A 518 2.80 42.35 -45.88
C PHE A 518 1.86 42.19 -47.07
N ASP A 519 1.50 40.95 -47.40
CA ASP A 519 0.60 40.66 -48.51
C ASP A 519 -0.82 41.19 -48.22
N SER A 520 -1.26 41.16 -46.96
CA SER A 520 -2.51 41.79 -46.53
C SER A 520 -2.51 43.31 -46.71
N ALA A 521 -1.36 43.98 -46.49
CA ALA A 521 -1.25 45.41 -46.74
C ALA A 521 -1.26 45.72 -48.26
N VAL A 522 -0.54 44.95 -49.07
CA VAL A 522 -0.53 45.09 -50.54
C VAL A 522 -1.92 44.85 -51.14
N ALA A 523 -2.66 43.86 -50.64
CA ALA A 523 -4.01 43.57 -51.13
C ALA A 523 -5.01 44.71 -50.90
N ARG A 524 -4.75 45.59 -49.92
CA ARG A 524 -5.57 46.78 -49.60
C ARG A 524 -5.05 48.07 -50.24
N GLY A 525 -3.91 48.02 -50.93
CA GLY A 525 -3.27 49.18 -51.52
C GLY A 525 -3.56 49.29 -53.02
N ASP A 526 -4.14 50.41 -53.45
CA ASP A 526 -4.24 50.77 -54.88
C ASP A 526 -2.92 51.35 -55.45
N THR A 527 -1.95 51.65 -54.58
CA THR A 527 -0.63 52.23 -54.90
C THR A 527 0.50 51.47 -54.18
N ASP A 528 1.76 51.81 -54.47
CA ASP A 528 2.92 51.27 -53.75
C ASP A 528 2.78 51.50 -52.23
N VAL A 529 2.67 50.41 -51.48
CA VAL A 529 2.48 50.40 -50.01
C VAL A 529 3.84 50.43 -49.31
N THR A 530 3.99 51.29 -48.30
CA THR A 530 5.15 51.36 -47.41
C THR A 530 4.82 50.75 -46.05
N ILE A 531 5.70 49.92 -45.52
CA ILE A 531 5.54 49.28 -44.21
C ILE A 531 6.62 49.75 -43.25
N ARG A 532 6.21 50.09 -42.03
CA ARG A 532 7.06 50.51 -40.94
C ARG A 532 6.94 49.55 -39.76
N ILE A 533 8.06 48.98 -39.34
CA ILE A 533 8.13 48.06 -38.21
C ILE A 533 8.89 48.72 -37.08
N GLY A 534 8.28 48.82 -35.90
CA GLY A 534 8.91 49.44 -34.74
C GLY A 534 8.67 48.67 -33.46
N LEU A 535 9.41 49.05 -32.41
CA LEU A 535 9.35 48.41 -31.09
C LEU A 535 8.38 49.15 -30.15
N VAL A 536 7.74 48.41 -29.24
CA VAL A 536 6.80 48.94 -28.23
C VAL A 536 7.15 48.37 -26.85
N GLY A 537 6.85 49.11 -25.78
CA GLY A 537 7.04 48.64 -24.39
C GLY A 537 8.49 48.74 -23.89
N PHE A 538 9.35 49.51 -24.56
CA PHE A 538 10.73 49.75 -24.10
C PHE A 538 10.89 51.05 -23.29
N ASP A 539 9.95 51.99 -23.42
CA ASP A 539 10.01 53.31 -22.78
C ASP A 539 9.07 53.44 -21.56
N ASP A 540 8.22 52.44 -21.31
CA ASP A 540 7.25 52.35 -20.19
C ASP A 540 7.24 50.92 -19.58
N ASP A 541 6.65 50.74 -18.40
CA ASP A 541 6.51 49.45 -17.67
C ASP A 541 5.48 48.47 -18.32
N GLY A 542 5.16 48.66 -19.60
CA GLY A 542 4.17 47.87 -20.33
C GLY A 542 4.77 46.67 -21.07
N ASP A 543 3.90 45.79 -21.56
CA ASP A 543 4.31 44.56 -22.22
C ASP A 543 5.11 44.83 -23.50
N ARG A 544 6.24 44.11 -23.61
CA ARG A 544 7.21 44.29 -24.70
C ARG A 544 6.66 43.70 -25.99
N GLY A 545 6.90 44.41 -27.10
CA GLY A 545 6.35 44.00 -28.38
C GLY A 545 6.93 44.73 -29.58
N PHE A 546 6.35 44.45 -30.73
CA PHE A 546 6.63 45.16 -31.98
C PHE A 546 5.33 45.42 -32.73
N PHE A 547 5.35 46.40 -33.62
CA PHE A 547 4.21 46.71 -34.48
C PHE A 547 4.61 46.71 -35.93
N VAL A 548 3.65 46.38 -36.79
CA VAL A 548 3.71 46.53 -38.24
C VAL A 548 2.67 47.58 -38.62
N LEU A 549 3.11 48.71 -39.20
CA LEU A 549 2.24 49.78 -39.67
C LEU A 549 2.38 49.93 -41.18
N ASP A 550 1.28 49.77 -41.91
CA ASP A 550 1.20 50.10 -43.33
C ASP A 550 0.59 51.50 -43.57
N ASP A 551 0.70 51.99 -44.81
CA ASP A 551 0.03 53.19 -45.33
C ASP A 551 -1.08 52.87 -46.35
N ALA A 552 -1.58 51.62 -46.35
CA ALA A 552 -2.67 51.17 -47.23
C ALA A 552 -4.04 51.68 -46.74
N GLU A 553 -5.14 51.29 -47.41
CA GLU A 553 -6.48 51.69 -46.99
C GLU A 553 -6.81 51.19 -45.57
N GLU A 554 -7.35 52.07 -44.72
CA GLU A 554 -7.65 51.77 -43.32
C GLU A 554 -8.75 50.72 -43.19
N ILE A 555 -8.56 49.79 -42.24
CA ILE A 555 -9.64 48.90 -41.83
C ILE A 555 -10.63 49.72 -40.97
N PRO A 556 -11.93 49.70 -41.28
CA PRO A 556 -12.94 50.35 -40.47
C PRO A 556 -12.87 49.87 -39.00
N PRO A 557 -12.99 50.75 -37.99
CA PRO A 557 -12.86 50.35 -36.58
C PRO A 557 -13.82 49.25 -36.11
N ASN A 558 -14.99 49.14 -36.74
CA ASN A 558 -15.95 48.06 -36.46
C ASN A 558 -15.51 46.71 -37.05
N ALA A 559 -14.65 46.70 -38.06
CA ALA A 559 -14.14 45.47 -38.67
C ALA A 559 -12.86 44.95 -38.00
N HIS A 560 -12.25 45.68 -37.04
CA HIS A 560 -10.96 45.32 -36.40
C HIS A 560 -10.98 43.95 -35.72
N GLU A 561 -12.06 43.64 -34.99
CA GLU A 561 -12.22 42.35 -34.31
C GLU A 561 -12.51 41.24 -35.32
N ARG A 562 -13.30 41.52 -36.35
CA ARG A 562 -13.68 40.53 -37.37
C ARG A 562 -12.53 40.13 -38.31
N VAL A 563 -11.60 41.04 -38.63
CA VAL A 563 -10.41 40.68 -39.44
C VAL A 563 -9.42 39.79 -38.69
N LEU A 564 -9.44 39.84 -37.36
CA LEU A 564 -8.64 38.98 -36.49
C LEU A 564 -9.41 37.72 -36.08
N ASP A 565 -10.73 37.80 -36.00
CA ASP A 565 -11.65 36.73 -35.63
C ASP A 565 -12.79 36.59 -36.64
N PRO A 566 -12.68 35.64 -37.59
CA PRO A 566 -13.74 35.40 -38.56
C PRO A 566 -15.09 35.05 -37.92
N THR A 567 -15.10 34.59 -36.66
CA THR A 567 -16.29 34.14 -35.92
C THR A 567 -17.02 35.24 -35.15
N ALA A 568 -16.47 36.46 -35.06
CA ALA A 568 -17.13 37.57 -34.38
C ALA A 568 -18.50 37.91 -35.02
N ASP A 569 -19.42 38.57 -34.34
CA ASP A 569 -20.84 38.68 -34.74
C ASP A 569 -21.18 40.06 -35.37
N ASP A 570 -20.41 40.52 -36.36
CA ASP A 570 -20.55 41.86 -37.01
C ASP A 570 -20.70 41.85 -38.55
N ASP A 571 -21.73 42.44 -39.16
CA ASP A 571 -22.18 42.31 -40.57
C ASP A 571 -21.22 42.92 -41.64
N THR A 572 -19.94 43.11 -41.34
CA THR A 572 -18.95 43.68 -42.28
C THR A 572 -18.34 42.60 -43.17
N ALA A 573 -18.41 42.78 -44.49
CA ALA A 573 -17.72 41.92 -45.46
C ALA A 573 -16.20 42.09 -45.35
N ILE A 574 -15.47 40.98 -45.32
CA ILE A 574 -14.00 40.96 -45.25
C ILE A 574 -13.44 40.18 -46.42
N ASP A 575 -12.34 40.66 -46.97
CA ASP A 575 -11.57 39.96 -47.98
C ASP A 575 -10.38 39.21 -47.34
N GLY A 576 -10.49 37.88 -47.26
CA GLY A 576 -9.39 36.98 -46.96
C GLY A 576 -9.14 36.64 -45.48
N LEU A 577 -8.35 35.58 -45.25
CA LEU A 577 -8.03 35.03 -43.93
C LEU A 577 -6.66 35.50 -43.38
N GLY A 578 -5.97 36.41 -44.07
CA GLY A 578 -4.58 36.76 -43.79
C GLY A 578 -4.33 37.30 -42.39
N LEU A 579 -5.15 38.25 -41.91
CA LEU A 579 -4.96 38.82 -40.56
C LEU A 579 -5.38 37.86 -39.44
N ALA A 580 -6.36 36.99 -39.68
CA ALA A 580 -6.69 35.89 -38.78
C ALA A 580 -5.53 34.90 -38.65
N LEU A 581 -4.80 34.63 -39.74
CA LEU A 581 -3.57 33.83 -39.72
C LEU A 581 -2.44 34.51 -38.92
N VAL A 582 -2.26 35.82 -39.06
CA VAL A 582 -1.30 36.60 -38.27
C VAL A 582 -1.58 36.46 -36.78
N ARG A 583 -2.85 36.57 -36.36
CA ARG A 583 -3.27 36.33 -34.98
C ARG A 583 -3.00 34.90 -34.54
N ALA A 584 -3.39 33.91 -35.32
CA ALA A 584 -3.17 32.50 -34.99
C ALA A 584 -1.68 32.16 -34.80
N ILE A 585 -0.79 32.73 -35.61
CA ILE A 585 0.66 32.54 -35.45
C ILE A 585 1.16 33.26 -34.19
N ALA A 586 0.65 34.45 -33.86
CA ALA A 586 1.02 35.18 -32.64
C ALA A 586 0.57 34.43 -31.38
N GLU A 587 -0.69 33.98 -31.33
CA GLU A 587 -1.25 33.20 -30.21
C GLU A 587 -0.48 31.89 -30.00
N ALA A 588 -0.07 31.21 -31.08
CA ALA A 588 0.77 30.01 -30.98
C ALA A 588 2.13 30.29 -30.28
N HIS A 589 2.64 31.52 -30.37
CA HIS A 589 3.86 31.97 -29.70
C HIS A 589 3.63 32.55 -28.29
N ASP A 590 2.40 32.45 -27.78
CA ASP A 590 1.96 33.07 -26.52
C ASP A 590 2.03 34.61 -26.57
N TRP A 591 1.78 35.21 -27.74
CA TRP A 591 1.75 36.65 -27.95
C TRP A 591 0.35 37.14 -28.23
N ASP A 592 0.05 38.34 -27.74
CA ASP A 592 -1.21 39.02 -28.02
C ASP A 592 -1.11 39.81 -29.33
N CYS A 593 -2.15 39.72 -30.18
CA CYS A 593 -2.22 40.43 -31.45
C CYS A 593 -3.44 41.35 -31.50
N THR A 594 -3.23 42.62 -31.79
CA THR A 594 -4.30 43.63 -31.90
C THR A 594 -4.16 44.43 -33.19
N VAL A 595 -5.28 44.93 -33.70
CA VAL A 595 -5.35 45.78 -34.89
C VAL A 595 -5.97 47.12 -34.51
N THR A 596 -5.33 48.21 -34.95
CA THR A 596 -5.80 49.58 -34.75
C THR A 596 -5.48 50.43 -35.98
N ASN A 597 -6.04 51.63 -36.09
CA ASN A 597 -5.69 52.55 -37.18
C ASN A 597 -4.45 53.37 -36.82
N GLY A 598 -3.58 53.57 -37.81
CA GLY A 598 -2.38 54.39 -37.65
C GLY A 598 -2.70 55.87 -37.45
N ALA A 599 -1.89 56.58 -36.67
CA ALA A 599 -2.09 58.00 -36.38
C ALA A 599 -2.04 58.93 -37.62
N ASN A 600 -1.47 58.45 -38.73
CA ASN A 600 -1.28 59.20 -39.97
C ASN A 600 -1.98 58.54 -41.18
N GLY A 601 -2.91 57.61 -40.95
CA GLY A 601 -3.43 56.71 -41.98
C GLY A 601 -2.93 55.28 -41.83
N GLY A 602 -3.61 54.35 -42.50
CA GLY A 602 -3.24 52.94 -42.62
C GLY A 602 -3.53 52.08 -41.39
N THR A 603 -3.08 50.83 -41.43
CA THR A 603 -3.40 49.82 -40.39
C THR A 603 -2.17 49.45 -39.56
N ARG A 604 -2.36 49.44 -38.24
CA ARG A 604 -1.35 49.10 -37.24
C ARG A 604 -1.70 47.76 -36.62
N ILE A 605 -0.91 46.74 -36.94
CA ILE A 605 -0.92 45.43 -36.29
C ILE A 605 0.11 45.48 -35.17
N GLU A 606 -0.32 45.26 -33.92
CA GLU A 606 0.54 45.34 -32.75
C GLU A 606 0.58 43.99 -32.04
N ILE A 607 1.80 43.47 -31.86
CA ILE A 607 2.09 42.19 -31.22
C ILE A 607 2.76 42.47 -29.88
N ARG A 608 2.14 42.01 -28.79
CA ARG A 608 2.55 42.23 -27.40
C ARG A 608 2.89 40.92 -26.69
N ASP A 609 3.37 41.02 -25.46
CA ASP A 609 3.79 39.89 -24.61
C ASP A 609 4.96 39.06 -25.16
N VAL A 610 5.79 39.69 -26.01
CA VAL A 610 7.01 39.09 -26.51
C VAL A 610 8.10 39.19 -25.44
N THR A 611 8.00 38.35 -24.40
CA THR A 611 8.90 38.34 -23.23
C THR A 611 10.39 38.21 -23.57
N THR A 612 10.70 37.59 -24.71
CA THR A 612 12.06 37.35 -25.19
C THR A 612 12.63 38.48 -26.06
N LEU A 613 11.87 39.55 -26.30
CA LEU A 613 12.29 40.67 -27.13
C LEU A 613 13.33 41.54 -26.42
N GLU A 614 14.50 41.66 -27.03
CA GLU A 614 15.64 42.44 -26.54
C GLU A 614 16.07 43.47 -27.58
N ARG A 615 16.08 44.77 -27.20
CA ARG A 615 16.59 45.85 -28.05
C ARG A 615 18.11 45.73 -28.18
N ARG A 616 18.62 45.77 -29.41
CA ARG A 616 20.05 45.83 -29.70
C ARG A 616 20.47 47.28 -29.85
N LEU A 617 21.45 47.71 -29.07
CA LEU A 617 22.10 49.00 -29.26
C LEU A 617 23.03 48.89 -30.48
N GLU A 618 22.87 49.77 -31.46
CA GLU A 618 23.79 49.88 -32.59
C GLU A 618 25.21 50.13 -32.06
N GLY A 619 26.14 49.27 -32.45
CA GLY A 619 27.58 49.38 -32.18
C GLY A 619 28.34 49.68 -33.44
#